data_AF-A0A2V8HGJ6-F1
#
_entry.id   AF-A0A2V8HGJ6-F1
#
_cell.length_a   1.000
_cell.length_b   1.000
_cell.length_c   1.000
_cell.angle_alpha   90.00
_cell.angle_beta   90.00
_cell.angle_gamma   90.00
#
_symmetry.space_group_name_H-M   'P 1'
#
loop_
_entity.id
_entity.type
_entity.pdbx_description
1 polymer ?
#
loop_
_entity_poly.entity_id
_entity_poly.type
_entity_poly.pdbx_seq_one_letter_code
_entity_poly.pdbx_strand_id
1 'polypeptide(L)'
;MAPVADDRFAAYYAERLWDWLPEVYRDEDGLAANPGVLRSFIELFAGQAAVLRRSQDRLWDDQFIDLCDEWAVAYIGDLVGTRLVSALNARARRVDVAKTIYYRRRKGTLRVLEELIGDITGWDGVVVEMFRRLARARHGLDPAPQRFAAPLTGTPPGGIADLRNVRGASLAGTAFDEYASTADVRRNGRHAIPKLASGDRCANGKCRRRCAAWCSPTSSSR
;
A
#
# COMPACT_ATOMS: atom_id res chain seq x y z
N MET A 1 -20.80 -25.90 7.93
CA MET A 1 -21.07 -25.39 6.58
C MET A 1 -21.78 -24.06 6.77
N ALA A 2 -21.14 -22.92 6.49
CA ALA A 2 -21.86 -21.64 6.52
C ALA A 2 -23.01 -21.73 5.51
N PRO A 3 -24.19 -21.15 5.79
CA PRO A 3 -25.29 -21.18 4.85
C PRO A 3 -24.83 -20.49 3.56
N VAL A 4 -24.91 -21.21 2.44
CA VAL A 4 -24.64 -20.65 1.11
C VAL A 4 -25.66 -19.53 0.93
N ALA A 5 -25.20 -18.31 0.60
CA ALA A 5 -26.09 -17.21 0.27
C ALA A 5 -27.05 -17.66 -0.86
N ASP A 6 -28.31 -17.25 -0.81
CA ASP A 6 -29.29 -17.58 -1.87
C ASP A 6 -28.96 -16.80 -3.15
N ASP A 7 -28.00 -17.34 -3.91
CA ASP A 7 -27.48 -16.80 -5.15
C ASP A 7 -28.28 -17.24 -6.39
N ARG A 8 -29.25 -18.16 -6.21
CA ARG A 8 -30.15 -18.70 -7.24
C ARG A 8 -29.46 -19.23 -8.50
N PHE A 9 -28.15 -19.53 -8.45
CA PHE A 9 -27.43 -19.99 -9.63
C PHE A 9 -27.97 -21.31 -10.17
N ALA A 10 -28.38 -22.23 -9.29
CA ALA A 10 -28.92 -23.52 -9.70
C ALA A 10 -30.20 -23.35 -10.55
N ALA A 11 -31.14 -22.51 -10.10
CA ALA A 11 -32.35 -22.21 -10.86
C ALA A 11 -32.04 -21.46 -12.16
N TYR A 12 -31.14 -20.47 -12.10
CA TYR A 12 -30.70 -19.72 -13.29
C TYR A 12 -30.14 -20.65 -14.38
N TYR A 13 -29.24 -21.57 -14.01
CA TYR A 13 -28.65 -22.50 -14.98
C TYR A 13 -29.65 -23.56 -15.45
N ALA A 14 -30.58 -24.00 -14.60
CA ALA A 14 -31.62 -24.96 -15.00
C ALA A 14 -32.49 -24.38 -16.12
N GLU A 15 -33.01 -23.16 -15.93
CA GLU A 15 -33.82 -22.48 -16.94
C GLU A 15 -33.00 -22.17 -18.20
N ARG A 16 -31.76 -21.69 -18.07
CA ARG A 16 -30.91 -21.38 -19.23
C ARG A 16 -30.54 -22.62 -20.06
N LEU A 17 -30.25 -23.75 -19.40
CA LEU A 17 -29.95 -25.00 -20.09
C LEU A 17 -31.21 -25.59 -20.74
N TRP A 18 -32.37 -25.47 -20.09
CA TRP A 18 -33.65 -25.86 -20.65
C TRP A 18 -34.01 -25.06 -21.89
N ASP A 19 -33.79 -23.73 -21.87
CA ASP A 19 -34.02 -22.84 -23.00
C ASP A 19 -33.12 -23.16 -24.21
N TRP A 20 -31.89 -23.64 -23.97
CA TRP A 20 -30.97 -24.04 -25.04
C TRP A 20 -31.33 -25.37 -25.68
N LEU A 21 -32.16 -26.18 -25.04
CA LEU A 21 -32.61 -27.43 -25.62
C LEU A 21 -33.64 -27.16 -26.73
N PRO A 22 -33.47 -27.74 -27.94
CA PRO A 22 -34.47 -27.66 -29.00
C PRO A 22 -35.86 -28.06 -28.50
N GLU A 23 -36.88 -27.35 -28.99
CA GLU A 23 -38.28 -27.53 -28.56
C GLU A 23 -38.78 -28.97 -28.76
N VAL A 24 -38.34 -29.64 -29.83
CA VAL A 24 -38.68 -31.05 -30.13
C VAL A 24 -38.43 -31.96 -28.92
N TYR A 25 -37.29 -31.82 -28.23
CA TYR A 25 -36.97 -32.67 -27.08
C TYR A 25 -37.72 -32.26 -25.81
N ARG A 26 -38.16 -31.01 -25.71
CA ARG A 26 -38.99 -30.53 -24.59
C ARG A 26 -40.41 -31.07 -24.71
N ASP A 27 -40.94 -31.11 -25.93
CA ASP A 27 -42.25 -31.69 -26.23
C ASP A 27 -42.23 -33.22 -26.04
N GLU A 28 -41.19 -33.89 -26.53
CA GLU A 28 -41.00 -35.34 -26.34
C GLU A 28 -40.91 -35.73 -24.86
N ASP A 29 -40.23 -34.95 -24.01
CA ASP A 29 -40.17 -35.19 -22.56
C ASP A 29 -41.54 -35.02 -21.88
N GLY A 30 -42.41 -34.15 -22.41
CA GLY A 30 -43.78 -34.00 -21.93
C GLY A 30 -44.72 -35.14 -22.33
N LEU A 31 -44.46 -35.77 -23.49
CA LEU A 31 -45.27 -36.87 -24.04
C LEU A 31 -44.76 -38.27 -23.61
N ALA A 32 -43.57 -38.36 -23.04
CA ALA A 32 -42.96 -39.61 -22.61
C ALA A 32 -43.76 -40.29 -21.47
N ALA A 33 -43.56 -41.61 -21.31
CA ALA A 33 -44.23 -42.40 -20.27
C ALA A 33 -43.96 -41.89 -18.84
N ASN A 34 -42.81 -41.27 -18.62
CA ASN A 34 -42.45 -40.58 -17.37
C ASN A 34 -42.07 -39.13 -17.70
N PRO A 35 -42.98 -38.17 -17.55
CA PRO A 35 -42.70 -36.78 -17.92
C PRO A 35 -41.74 -36.10 -16.94
N GLY A 36 -40.88 -35.23 -17.45
CA GLY A 36 -39.96 -34.40 -16.65
C GLY A 36 -38.65 -35.06 -16.25
N VAL A 37 -38.36 -36.27 -16.75
CA VAL A 37 -37.09 -36.95 -16.46
C VAL A 37 -35.94 -36.17 -17.08
N LEU A 38 -36.10 -35.67 -18.31
CA LEU A 38 -35.07 -34.85 -18.95
C LEU A 38 -34.85 -33.54 -18.18
N ARG A 39 -35.94 -32.90 -17.71
CA ARG A 39 -35.85 -31.71 -16.87
C ARG A 39 -35.08 -31.97 -15.57
N SER A 40 -35.38 -33.06 -14.88
CA SER A 40 -34.68 -33.45 -13.64
C SER A 40 -33.18 -33.70 -13.86
N PHE A 41 -32.82 -34.24 -15.02
CA PHE A 41 -31.42 -34.46 -15.40
C PHE A 41 -30.70 -33.13 -15.69
N ILE A 42 -31.39 -32.19 -16.33
CA ILE A 42 -30.88 -30.82 -16.55
C ILE A 42 -30.71 -30.08 -15.21
N GLU A 43 -31.66 -30.22 -14.29
CA GLU A 43 -31.55 -29.64 -12.94
C GLU A 43 -30.34 -30.18 -12.17
N LEU A 44 -30.03 -31.49 -12.31
CA LEU A 44 -28.83 -32.08 -11.73
C LEU A 44 -27.54 -31.45 -12.32
N PHE A 45 -27.48 -31.29 -13.64
CA PHE A 45 -26.35 -30.61 -14.30
C PHE A 45 -26.23 -29.14 -13.92
N ALA A 46 -27.36 -28.43 -13.84
CA ALA A 46 -27.41 -27.05 -13.40
C ALA A 46 -26.87 -26.89 -11.97
N GLY A 47 -27.12 -27.87 -11.09
CA GLY A 47 -26.51 -27.95 -9.76
C GLY A 47 -24.98 -27.97 -9.81
N GLN A 48 -24.38 -28.77 -10.70
CA GLN A 48 -22.92 -28.83 -10.88
C GLN A 48 -22.37 -27.56 -11.54
N ALA A 49 -23.08 -27.00 -12.52
CA ALA A 49 -22.73 -25.73 -13.14
C ALA A 49 -22.70 -24.59 -12.11
N ALA A 50 -23.66 -24.55 -11.18
CA ALA A 50 -23.68 -23.59 -10.08
C ALA A 50 -22.49 -23.76 -9.12
N VAL A 51 -22.08 -25.00 -8.81
CA VAL A 51 -20.87 -25.26 -8.01
C VAL A 51 -19.62 -24.74 -8.71
N LEU A 52 -19.51 -24.97 -10.02
CA LEU A 52 -18.40 -24.47 -10.84
C LEU A 52 -18.40 -22.94 -10.91
N ARG A 53 -19.56 -22.31 -11.06
CA ARG A 53 -19.66 -20.84 -11.09
C ARG A 53 -19.16 -20.23 -9.79
N ARG A 54 -19.53 -20.80 -8.63
CA ARG A 54 -19.05 -20.37 -7.32
C ARG A 54 -17.55 -20.62 -7.11
N SER A 55 -16.99 -21.68 -7.69
CA SER A 55 -15.54 -21.90 -7.61
C SER A 55 -14.78 -20.89 -8.46
N GLN A 56 -15.32 -20.50 -9.62
CA GLN A 56 -14.77 -19.41 -10.44
C GLN A 56 -14.83 -18.07 -9.72
N ASP A 57 -15.94 -17.75 -9.06
CA ASP A 57 -16.03 -16.51 -8.26
C ASP A 57 -15.02 -16.49 -7.12
N ARG A 58 -14.89 -17.60 -6.37
CA ARG A 58 -13.85 -17.73 -5.33
C ARG A 58 -12.43 -17.58 -5.90
N LEU A 59 -12.16 -18.16 -7.08
CA LEU A 59 -10.87 -18.01 -7.74
C LEU A 59 -10.59 -16.56 -8.18
N TRP A 60 -11.63 -15.79 -8.52
CA TRP A 60 -11.49 -14.36 -8.77
C TRP A 60 -11.21 -13.58 -7.49
N ASP A 61 -11.90 -13.90 -6.39
CA ASP A 61 -11.66 -13.29 -5.08
C ASP A 61 -10.25 -13.61 -4.55
N ASP A 62 -9.73 -14.81 -4.83
CA ASP A 62 -8.37 -15.25 -4.46
C ASP A 62 -7.26 -14.38 -5.05
N GLN A 63 -7.53 -13.58 -6.08
CA GLN A 63 -6.58 -12.63 -6.64
C GLN A 63 -6.44 -11.35 -5.79
N PHE A 64 -7.38 -11.08 -4.88
CA PHE A 64 -7.40 -9.89 -4.03
C PHE A 64 -7.09 -10.25 -2.58
N ILE A 65 -6.04 -9.66 -2.01
CA ILE A 65 -5.59 -9.97 -0.65
C ILE A 65 -6.67 -9.77 0.43
N ASP A 66 -7.58 -8.82 0.22
CA ASP A 66 -8.65 -8.51 1.16
C ASP A 66 -9.78 -9.57 1.17
N LEU A 67 -10.01 -10.23 0.03
CA LEU A 67 -11.12 -11.17 -0.19
C LEU A 67 -10.69 -12.64 -0.24
N CYS A 68 -9.43 -12.90 -0.57
CA CYS A 68 -8.92 -14.23 -0.83
C CYS A 68 -9.14 -15.24 0.31
N ASP A 69 -9.18 -16.51 -0.04
CA ASP A 69 -9.15 -17.61 0.92
C ASP A 69 -7.78 -17.69 1.61
N GLU A 70 -7.75 -18.28 2.81
CA GLU A 70 -6.56 -18.30 3.66
C GLU A 70 -5.36 -19.02 3.04
N TRP A 71 -5.61 -19.98 2.14
CA TRP A 71 -4.56 -20.70 1.43
C TRP A 71 -3.79 -19.77 0.46
N ALA A 72 -4.49 -18.84 -0.21
CA ALA A 72 -3.93 -17.97 -1.23
C ALA A 72 -2.97 -16.91 -0.65
N VAL A 73 -3.18 -16.51 0.61
CA VAL A 73 -2.38 -15.49 1.31
C VAL A 73 -0.89 -15.82 1.29
N ALA A 74 -0.53 -17.08 1.54
CA ALA A 74 0.86 -17.52 1.55
C ALA A 74 1.50 -17.40 0.15
N TYR A 75 0.77 -17.80 -0.89
CA TYR A 75 1.24 -17.70 -2.27
C TYR A 75 1.41 -16.24 -2.73
N ILE A 76 0.47 -15.37 -2.38
CA ILE A 76 0.60 -13.92 -2.66
C ILE A 76 1.79 -13.34 -1.89
N GLY A 77 2.00 -13.76 -0.64
CA GLY A 77 3.14 -13.35 0.17
C GLY A 77 4.48 -13.69 -0.49
N ASP A 78 4.62 -14.93 -0.98
CA ASP A 78 5.82 -15.37 -1.68
C ASP A 78 6.07 -14.60 -2.98
N LEU A 79 5.02 -14.29 -3.76
CA LEU A 79 5.12 -13.46 -4.97
C LEU A 79 5.58 -12.04 -4.68
N VAL A 80 5.09 -11.45 -3.58
CA VAL A 80 5.46 -10.09 -3.16
C VAL A 80 6.78 -10.09 -2.38
N GLY A 81 7.31 -11.25 -2.01
CA GLY A 81 8.53 -11.41 -1.21
C GLY A 81 8.35 -10.88 0.20
N THR A 82 7.22 -11.20 0.84
CA THR A 82 6.93 -10.87 2.24
C THR A 82 7.48 -11.97 3.16
N ARG A 83 7.96 -11.60 4.34
CA ARG A 83 8.37 -12.58 5.35
C ARG A 83 7.21 -12.80 6.31
N LEU A 84 6.39 -13.80 6.02
CA LEU A 84 5.16 -14.06 6.74
C LEU A 84 5.38 -14.27 8.24
N VAL A 85 4.49 -13.68 9.03
CA VAL A 85 4.32 -13.95 10.46
C VAL A 85 3.86 -15.42 10.68
N SER A 86 3.96 -15.91 11.92
CA SER A 86 3.55 -17.26 12.32
C SER A 86 2.20 -17.70 11.72
N ALA A 87 2.15 -18.95 11.27
CA ALA A 87 0.96 -19.54 10.64
C ALA A 87 -0.26 -19.64 11.55
N LEU A 88 -0.07 -19.57 12.88
CA LEU A 88 -1.18 -19.56 13.84
C LEU A 88 -2.06 -18.31 13.74
N ASN A 89 -1.56 -17.21 13.17
CA ASN A 89 -2.30 -15.96 13.07
C ASN A 89 -2.60 -15.61 11.61
N ALA A 90 -3.66 -16.23 11.09
CA ALA A 90 -4.19 -16.02 9.74
C ALA A 90 -4.43 -14.52 9.42
N ARG A 91 -5.09 -13.81 10.34
CA ARG A 91 -5.38 -12.39 10.20
C ARG A 91 -4.11 -11.56 10.10
N ALA A 92 -3.12 -11.82 10.95
CA ALA A 92 -1.85 -11.10 10.91
C ALA A 92 -1.10 -11.32 9.59
N ARG A 93 -1.11 -12.55 9.05
CA ARG A 93 -0.50 -12.84 7.74
C ARG A 93 -1.14 -12.03 6.61
N ARG A 94 -2.48 -11.96 6.57
CA ARG A 94 -3.20 -11.13 5.59
C ARG A 94 -2.80 -9.66 5.68
N VAL A 95 -2.80 -9.11 6.90
CA VAL A 95 -2.44 -7.70 7.14
C VAL A 95 -1.00 -7.41 6.74
N ASP A 96 -0.06 -8.32 7.03
CA ASP A 96 1.35 -8.19 6.70
C ASP A 96 1.58 -8.18 5.18
N VAL A 97 0.93 -9.08 4.46
CA VAL A 97 0.96 -9.11 2.98
C VAL A 97 0.34 -7.84 2.40
N ALA A 98 -0.83 -7.43 2.89
CA ALA A 98 -1.51 -6.22 2.45
C ALA A 98 -0.66 -4.94 2.68
N LYS A 99 -0.05 -4.81 3.86
CA LYS A 99 0.89 -3.71 4.17
C LYS A 99 2.11 -3.74 3.26
N THR A 100 2.66 -4.91 2.96
CA THR A 100 3.81 -4.99 2.05
C THR A 100 3.45 -4.56 0.62
N ILE A 101 2.29 -4.97 0.10
CA ILE A 101 1.76 -4.48 -1.18
C ILE A 101 1.60 -2.96 -1.13
N TYR A 102 1.01 -2.44 -0.04
CA TYR A 102 0.81 -1.02 0.18
C TYR A 102 2.13 -0.23 0.10
N TYR A 103 3.18 -0.66 0.81
CA TYR A 103 4.48 0.00 0.79
C TYR A 103 5.14 -0.04 -0.58
N ARG A 104 5.08 -1.19 -1.28
CA ARG A 104 5.71 -1.35 -2.60
C ARG A 104 5.04 -0.49 -3.67
N ARG A 105 3.71 -0.42 -3.67
CA ARG A 105 2.95 0.42 -4.63
C ARG A 105 3.23 1.92 -4.47
N ARG A 106 3.57 2.36 -3.26
CA ARG A 106 3.79 3.79 -2.94
C ARG A 106 5.25 4.09 -2.60
N LYS A 107 6.17 3.21 -2.98
CA LYS A 107 7.60 3.41 -2.76
C LYS A 107 8.04 4.73 -3.40
N GLY A 108 8.81 5.52 -2.67
CA GLY A 108 9.26 6.84 -3.14
C GLY A 108 8.28 7.99 -2.88
N THR A 109 7.13 7.72 -2.24
CA THR A 109 6.25 8.78 -1.72
C THR A 109 6.57 9.09 -0.26
N LEU A 110 6.41 10.35 0.15
CA LEU A 110 6.60 10.78 1.54
C LEU A 110 5.64 10.05 2.50
N ARG A 111 4.40 9.85 2.07
CA ARG A 111 3.34 9.21 2.85
C ARG A 111 3.72 7.81 3.35
N VAL A 112 4.42 7.02 2.54
CA VAL A 112 4.89 5.68 2.96
C VAL A 112 5.95 5.76 4.03
N LEU A 113 6.84 6.76 3.97
CA LEU A 113 7.89 6.91 4.97
C LEU A 113 7.29 7.31 6.33
N GLU A 114 6.30 8.21 6.34
CA GLU A 114 5.56 8.58 7.56
C GLU A 114 4.82 7.37 8.15
N GLU A 115 4.19 6.56 7.30
CA GLU A 115 3.50 5.35 7.74
C GLU A 115 4.47 4.31 8.32
N LEU A 116 5.63 4.13 7.69
CA LEU A 116 6.67 3.23 8.19
C LEU A 116 7.22 3.68 9.55
N ILE A 117 7.31 4.98 9.82
CA ILE A 117 7.69 5.48 11.15
C ILE A 117 6.67 5.00 12.17
N GLY A 118 5.38 5.24 11.92
CA GLY A 118 4.30 4.78 12.79
C GLY A 118 4.28 3.26 12.98
N ASP A 119 4.42 2.50 11.90
CA ASP A 119 4.36 1.03 11.95
C ASP A 119 5.56 0.39 12.67
N ILE A 120 6.75 0.99 12.60
CA ILE A 120 7.98 0.46 13.23
C ILE A 120 8.17 0.98 14.65
N THR A 121 7.98 2.29 14.87
CA THR A 121 8.30 2.93 16.16
C THR A 121 7.07 3.21 17.01
N GLY A 122 5.87 3.17 16.44
CA GLY A 122 4.63 3.61 17.10
C GLY A 122 4.54 5.12 17.28
N TRP A 123 5.40 5.90 16.63
CA TRP A 123 5.41 7.35 16.75
C TRP A 123 4.87 8.00 15.49
N ASP A 124 4.23 9.15 15.64
CA ASP A 124 3.92 10.00 14.51
C ASP A 124 5.21 10.65 13.99
N GLY A 125 5.41 10.54 12.69
CA GLY A 125 6.56 11.10 12.00
C GLY A 125 6.14 11.98 10.84
N VAL A 126 6.90 13.04 10.59
CA VAL A 126 6.73 13.90 9.41
C VAL A 126 7.99 13.80 8.56
N VAL A 127 7.81 13.55 7.27
CA VAL A 127 8.94 13.37 6.34
C VAL A 127 8.96 14.53 5.36
N VAL A 128 10.10 15.23 5.32
CA VAL A 128 10.27 16.39 4.46
C VAL A 128 11.37 16.17 3.43
N GLU A 129 11.10 16.64 2.22
CA GLU A 129 12.03 16.64 1.10
C GLU A 129 13.16 17.65 1.30
N MET A 130 14.27 17.21 1.90
CA MET A 130 15.41 18.09 2.17
C MET A 130 16.05 18.68 0.91
N PHE A 131 15.86 18.07 -0.27
CA PHE A 131 16.33 18.68 -1.53
C PHE A 131 15.63 20.01 -1.84
N ARG A 132 14.40 20.24 -1.36
CA ARG A 132 13.71 21.53 -1.48
C ARG A 132 14.29 22.59 -0.54
N ARG A 133 14.89 22.14 0.55
CA ARG A 133 15.56 22.97 1.56
C ARG A 133 17.07 23.06 1.32
N LEU A 134 17.57 22.55 0.20
CA LEU A 134 19.00 22.63 -0.11
C LEU A 134 19.34 24.02 -0.67
N ALA A 135 20.32 24.69 -0.06
CA ALA A 135 20.89 25.91 -0.60
C ALA A 135 21.63 25.60 -1.91
N ARG A 136 21.16 26.18 -3.01
CA ARG A 136 21.81 26.11 -4.33
C ARG A 136 21.88 27.49 -4.97
N ALA A 137 22.96 27.74 -5.71
CA ALA A 137 23.01 28.86 -6.64
C ALA A 137 21.98 28.60 -7.74
N ARG A 138 20.98 29.46 -7.87
CA ARG A 138 19.97 29.36 -8.94
C ARG A 138 20.49 29.96 -10.23
N HIS A 139 20.23 29.30 -11.35
CA HIS A 139 20.44 29.87 -12.66
C HIS A 139 19.27 30.82 -13.01
N GLY A 140 19.49 31.82 -13.86
CA GLY A 140 18.40 32.68 -14.36
C GLY A 140 17.33 31.99 -15.22
N LEU A 141 17.50 30.68 -15.47
CA LEU A 141 16.52 29.82 -16.17
C LEU A 141 15.73 28.95 -15.19
N ASP A 142 16.12 28.93 -13.90
CA ASP A 142 15.32 28.28 -12.88
C ASP A 142 14.02 29.09 -12.67
N PRO A 143 12.88 28.43 -12.44
CA PRO A 143 11.64 29.14 -12.15
C PRO A 143 11.83 30.06 -10.95
N ALA A 144 11.25 31.26 -11.03
CA ALA A 144 11.33 32.23 -9.96
C ALA A 144 10.83 31.59 -8.65
N PRO A 145 11.53 31.82 -7.52
CA PRO A 145 11.09 31.30 -6.23
C PRO A 145 9.65 31.71 -5.95
N GLN A 146 8.80 30.75 -5.61
CA GLN A 146 7.45 31.06 -5.16
C GLN A 146 7.52 31.95 -3.91
N ARG A 147 6.71 33.02 -3.87
CA ARG A 147 6.63 33.97 -2.75
C ARG A 147 6.22 33.34 -1.40
N PHE A 148 5.79 32.08 -1.40
CA PHE A 148 5.39 31.30 -0.21
C PHE A 148 6.25 30.06 0.02
N ALA A 149 7.53 30.09 -0.36
CA ALA A 149 8.43 28.93 -0.16
C ALA A 149 8.62 28.52 1.31
N ALA A 150 8.23 29.39 2.24
CA ALA A 150 8.36 29.24 3.68
C ALA A 150 7.16 29.91 4.36
N PRO A 151 5.98 29.25 4.44
CA PRO A 151 4.76 29.87 4.96
C PRO A 151 4.85 30.32 6.43
N LEU A 152 5.71 29.71 7.25
CA LEU A 152 5.87 30.09 8.67
C LEU A 152 6.90 31.20 8.90
N THR A 153 7.94 31.28 8.07
CA THR A 153 9.10 32.15 8.29
C THR A 153 9.26 33.25 7.24
N GLY A 154 8.63 33.11 6.07
CA GLY A 154 8.70 34.08 4.97
C GLY A 154 10.06 34.11 4.25
N THR A 155 10.98 33.18 4.54
CA THR A 155 12.30 33.15 3.92
C THR A 155 12.23 32.66 2.47
N PRO A 156 12.85 33.35 1.50
CA PRO A 156 12.91 32.86 0.13
C PRO A 156 13.77 31.59 0.05
N PRO A 157 13.48 30.66 -0.87
CA PRO A 157 14.25 29.43 -0.98
C PRO A 157 15.67 29.77 -1.48
N GLY A 158 16.68 29.35 -0.72
CA GLY A 158 18.09 29.72 -0.90
C GLY A 158 18.49 31.05 -0.26
N GLY A 159 17.59 31.72 0.45
CA GLY A 159 17.85 32.96 1.18
C GLY A 159 18.55 32.73 2.53
N ILE A 160 19.04 33.83 3.11
CA ILE A 160 19.63 33.85 4.45
C ILE A 160 18.48 33.83 5.48
N ALA A 161 18.63 33.03 6.53
CA ALA A 161 17.66 32.96 7.62
C ALA A 161 17.52 34.33 8.33
N ASP A 162 16.28 34.80 8.53
CA ASP A 162 16.02 35.95 9.39
C ASP A 162 16.03 35.52 10.85
N LEU A 163 17.11 35.87 11.57
CA LEU A 163 17.30 35.54 12.98
C LEU A 163 16.36 36.31 13.91
N ARG A 164 15.66 37.35 13.42
CA ARG A 164 14.68 38.11 14.22
C ARG A 164 13.35 37.37 14.37
N ASN A 165 13.11 36.35 13.53
CA ASN A 165 11.90 35.55 13.62
C ASN A 165 12.04 34.47 14.70
N VAL A 166 11.48 34.76 15.88
CA VAL A 166 11.51 33.86 17.05
C VAL A 166 10.88 32.49 16.75
N ARG A 167 9.79 32.45 15.96
CA ARG A 167 9.10 31.21 15.61
C ARG A 167 9.91 30.38 14.62
N GLY A 168 10.58 31.02 13.67
CA GLY A 168 11.51 30.30 12.79
C GLY A 168 12.70 29.72 13.57
N ALA A 169 13.25 30.51 14.50
CA ALA A 169 14.35 30.07 15.35
C ALA A 169 13.99 28.85 16.23
N SER A 170 12.75 28.75 16.73
CA SER A 170 12.31 27.60 17.53
C SER A 170 12.06 26.34 16.70
N LEU A 171 11.80 26.47 15.40
CA LEU A 171 11.62 25.34 14.48
C LEU A 171 12.94 24.88 13.85
N ALA A 172 14.02 25.65 14.00
CA ALA A 172 15.33 25.37 13.43
C ALA A 172 15.82 23.95 13.81
N GLY A 173 16.24 23.16 12.82
CA GLY A 173 16.69 21.78 13.04
C GLY A 173 15.59 20.75 13.29
N THR A 174 14.31 21.13 13.22
CA THR A 174 13.16 20.21 13.25
C THR A 174 12.68 19.86 11.83
N ALA A 175 11.75 18.90 11.71
CA ALA A 175 11.11 18.62 10.42
C ALA A 175 10.35 19.84 9.86
N PHE A 176 9.95 20.79 10.69
CA PHE A 176 9.21 22.00 10.30
C PHE A 176 10.11 23.20 9.99
N ASP A 177 11.43 23.03 10.00
CA ASP A 177 12.39 24.08 9.70
C ASP A 177 12.35 24.54 8.23
N GLU A 178 12.02 25.78 7.94
CA GLU A 178 11.94 26.27 6.55
C GLU A 178 13.26 26.83 6.00
N TYR A 179 14.34 26.83 6.78
CA TYR A 179 15.62 27.40 6.39
C TYR A 179 16.36 26.54 5.35
N ALA A 180 17.09 27.21 4.46
CA ALA A 180 17.94 26.54 3.48
C ALA A 180 19.22 26.02 4.15
N SER A 181 19.49 24.72 4.01
CA SER A 181 20.67 24.05 4.53
C SER A 181 21.72 23.88 3.44
N THR A 182 23.00 24.04 3.79
CA THR A 182 24.11 23.70 2.89
C THR A 182 24.23 22.18 2.75
N ALA A 183 24.75 21.72 1.61
CA ALA A 183 25.03 20.31 1.42
C ALA A 183 26.08 19.83 2.45
N ASP A 184 25.76 18.80 3.23
CA ASP A 184 26.73 18.12 4.09
C ASP A 184 27.64 17.22 3.23
N VAL A 185 28.66 17.82 2.63
CA VAL A 185 29.71 17.11 1.90
C VAL A 185 30.88 16.82 2.83
N ARG A 186 30.96 15.58 3.32
CA ARG A 186 32.13 15.10 4.07
C ARG A 186 33.36 15.04 3.16
N ARG A 187 34.49 15.52 3.67
CA ARG A 187 35.76 15.61 2.91
C ARG A 187 36.37 14.22 2.71
N ASN A 188 36.03 13.54 1.61
CA ASN A 188 36.71 12.32 1.17
C ASN A 188 37.61 12.60 -0.05
N GLY A 189 38.89 12.90 0.19
CA GLY A 189 39.94 12.95 -0.85
C GLY A 189 39.81 14.06 -1.91
N ARG A 190 40.84 14.19 -2.77
CA ARG A 190 41.00 15.30 -3.75
C ARG A 190 40.02 15.27 -4.95
N HIS A 191 39.31 14.18 -5.19
CA HIS A 191 38.36 14.04 -6.31
C HIS A 191 37.04 13.43 -5.81
N ALA A 192 36.24 14.24 -5.11
CA ALA A 192 34.97 13.82 -4.53
C ALA A 192 33.82 14.07 -5.53
N ILE A 193 33.49 13.07 -6.35
CA ILE A 193 32.19 13.04 -7.04
C ILE A 193 31.15 12.61 -5.99
N PRO A 194 30.18 13.44 -5.62
CA PRO A 194 29.23 13.10 -4.59
C PRO A 194 28.25 12.05 -5.10
N LYS A 195 28.42 10.79 -4.67
CA LYS A 195 27.27 9.89 -4.60
C LYS A 195 26.45 10.36 -3.41
N LEU A 196 25.21 10.76 -3.65
CA LEU A 196 24.21 11.00 -2.61
C LEU A 196 23.96 9.67 -1.88
N ALA A 197 24.85 9.32 -0.96
CA ALA A 197 24.73 8.15 -0.11
C ALA A 197 24.19 8.63 1.24
N SER A 198 22.87 8.62 1.39
CA SER A 198 22.24 8.47 2.70
C SER A 198 22.57 7.05 3.19
N GLY A 199 23.69 6.90 3.88
CA GLY A 199 24.18 5.59 4.31
C GLY A 199 25.24 5.74 5.38
N ASP A 200 24.79 5.86 6.63
CA ASP A 200 25.64 5.73 7.80
C ASP A 200 26.26 4.32 7.83
N ARG A 201 27.58 4.24 7.65
CA ARG A 201 28.36 3.09 8.12
C ARG A 201 28.84 3.39 9.53
N CYS A 202 28.19 2.77 10.51
CA CYS A 202 28.77 2.53 11.83
C CYS A 202 29.97 1.59 11.68
N ALA A 203 31.18 2.15 11.69
CA ALA A 203 32.39 1.40 11.94
C ALA A 203 33.03 1.95 13.22
N ASN A 204 33.30 1.05 14.16
CA ASN A 204 33.97 1.25 15.45
C ASN A 204 33.16 1.91 16.57
N GLY A 205 32.25 1.12 17.17
CA GLY A 205 32.19 0.89 18.62
C GLY A 205 31.96 2.06 19.60
N LYS A 206 31.81 3.30 19.14
CA LYS A 206 31.49 4.47 19.97
C LYS A 206 30.52 5.40 19.23
N CYS A 207 29.25 5.00 19.18
CA CYS A 207 28.14 5.88 18.80
C CYS A 207 27.91 6.94 19.89
N ARG A 208 28.58 8.09 19.77
CA ARG A 208 28.01 9.33 20.34
C ARG A 208 26.85 9.75 19.45
N ARG A 209 25.64 9.52 19.97
CA ARG A 209 24.34 9.83 19.38
C ARG A 209 24.29 11.26 18.86
N ARG A 210 24.04 11.40 17.55
CA ARG A 210 23.31 12.53 16.93
C ARG A 210 22.80 12.10 15.55
N CYS A 211 22.08 10.97 15.50
CA CYS A 211 21.08 10.79 14.47
C CYS A 211 19.89 11.65 14.91
N ALA A 212 19.74 12.81 14.30
CA ALA A 212 18.62 13.71 14.52
C ALA A 212 17.36 13.14 13.83
N ALA A 213 16.87 11.99 14.30
CA ALA A 213 15.46 11.67 14.21
C ALA A 213 14.79 12.47 15.34
N TRP A 214 14.36 13.69 15.05
CA TRP A 214 13.53 14.46 15.98
C TRP A 214 12.12 13.91 15.93
N CYS A 215 11.88 12.84 16.68
CA CYS A 215 10.54 12.47 17.11
C CYS A 215 10.26 13.22 18.41
N SER A 216 9.47 14.27 18.30
CA SER A 216 8.93 14.98 19.45
C SER A 216 7.90 14.06 20.14
N PRO A 217 7.98 13.80 21.45
CA PRO A 217 6.91 13.12 22.15
C PRO A 217 5.73 14.09 22.26
N THR A 218 4.73 13.96 21.39
CA THR A 218 3.40 14.53 21.64
C THR A 218 2.75 13.72 22.74
N SER A 219 2.92 14.14 24.00
CA SER A 219 2.13 13.63 25.11
C SER A 219 0.67 14.00 24.87
N SER A 220 -0.15 13.06 24.41
CA SER A 220 -1.60 13.18 24.51
C SER A 220 -1.97 12.92 25.97
N SER A 221 -2.20 13.98 26.75
CA SER A 221 -2.91 13.86 28.02
C SER A 221 -4.35 13.45 27.73
N ARG A 222 -4.72 12.24 28.15
CA ARG A 222 -6.08 11.92 28.61
C ARG A 222 -6.00 11.73 30.11
#